data_AF-X0SN89-F1
#
_entry.id   AF-X0SN89-F1
#
_cell.length_a   1.000
_cell.length_b   1.000
_cell.length_c   1.000
_cell.angle_alpha   90.00
_cell.angle_beta   90.00
_cell.angle_gamma   90.00
#
_symmetry.space_group_name_H-M   'P 1'
#
loop_
_entity.id
_entity.type
_entity.pdbx_description
1 polymer ?
#
loop_
_entity_poly.entity_id
_entity_poly.type
_entity_poly.pdbx_seq_one_letter_code
_entity_poly.pdbx_strand_id
1 'polypeptide(L)' 'KGAILLSSFFFAAFHFSILQKWSNVTILVTLFVLSIFLGLLYERQKSLLSPIVLHSTFNFFSVLNLLFLEGALK' A
#
# COMPACT_ATOMS: atom_id res chain seq x y z
N LYS A 1 -2.30 -13.59 -13.62
CA LYS A 1 -1.75 -13.30 -12.27
C LYS A 1 -0.30 -12.79 -12.27
N GLY A 2 0.58 -13.19 -13.20
CA GLY A 2 1.97 -12.69 -13.26
C GLY A 2 2.09 -11.16 -13.37
N ALA A 3 1.23 -10.52 -14.16
CA ALA A 3 1.17 -9.06 -14.26
C ALA A 3 0.89 -8.37 -12.91
N ILE A 4 0.00 -8.93 -12.07
CA ILE A 4 -0.30 -8.40 -10.73
C ILE A 4 0.93 -8.51 -9.83
N LEU A 5 1.62 -9.64 -9.84
CA LEU A 5 2.82 -9.83 -9.01
C LEU A 5 3.93 -8.87 -9.43
N LEU A 6 4.14 -8.70 -10.74
CA LEU A 6 5.15 -7.80 -11.27
C LEU A 6 4.82 -6.33 -10.96
N SER A 7 3.58 -5.91 -11.16
CA SER A 7 3.16 -4.54 -10.83
C SER A 7 3.22 -4.28 -9.33
N SER A 8 2.87 -5.26 -8.49
CA SER A 8 2.95 -5.17 -7.04
C SER A 8 4.40 -5.02 -6.55
N PHE A 9 5.33 -5.73 -7.19
CA PHE A 9 6.76 -5.61 -6.88
C PHE A 9 7.27 -4.19 -7.16
N PHE A 10 7.01 -3.65 -8.36
CA PHE A 10 7.42 -2.29 -8.70
C PHE A 10 6.73 -1.24 -7.84
N PHE A 11 5.43 -1.42 -7.57
CA PHE A 11 4.68 -0.54 -6.68
C PHE A 11 5.31 -0.46 -5.30
N ALA A 12 5.63 -1.60 -4.68
CA ALA A 12 6.30 -1.61 -3.38
C ALA A 12 7.71 -0.99 -3.49
N ALA A 13 8.51 -1.40 -4.47
CA ALA A 13 9.88 -0.90 -4.63
C ALA A 13 9.96 0.64 -4.76
N PHE A 14 9.00 1.28 -5.43
CA PHE A 14 8.94 2.74 -5.54
C PHE A 14 8.63 3.48 -4.23
N HIS A 15 8.20 2.77 -3.19
CA HIS A 15 7.95 3.36 -1.86
C HIS A 15 9.13 3.20 -0.90
N PHE A 16 10.26 2.65 -1.35
CA PHE A 16 11.46 2.57 -0.53
C PHE A 16 12.00 3.97 -0.21
N SER A 17 12.38 4.20 1.05
CA SER A 17 13.01 5.43 1.51
C SER A 17 14.21 5.15 2.39
N ILE A 18 15.36 5.73 2.03
CA ILE A 18 16.61 5.59 2.80
C ILE A 18 16.43 6.05 4.27
N LEU A 19 15.55 7.04 4.50
CA LEU A 19 15.29 7.59 5.83
C LEU A 19 14.57 6.60 6.77
N GLN A 20 13.84 5.63 6.23
CA GLN A 20 13.02 4.69 7.02
C GLN A 20 13.81 3.46 7.53
N LYS A 21 15.08 3.27 7.11
CA LYS A 21 15.96 2.16 7.56
C LYS A 21 15.24 0.80 7.60
N TRP A 22 15.20 0.11 8.74
CA TRP A 22 14.55 -1.19 8.92
C TRP A 22 13.02 -1.14 8.83
N SER A 23 12.40 0.02 9.08
CA SER A 23 10.95 0.21 8.93
C SER A 23 10.50 0.01 7.47
N ASN A 24 11.40 0.19 6.49
CA ASN A 24 11.12 -0.12 5.10
C ASN A 24 10.61 -1.55 4.91
N VAL A 25 11.15 -2.55 5.64
CA VAL A 25 10.76 -3.95 5.42
C VAL A 25 9.26 -4.12 5.67
N THR A 26 8.77 -3.62 6.80
CA THR A 26 7.35 -3.67 7.15
C THR A 26 6.48 -2.91 6.15
N ILE A 27 6.90 -1.69 5.76
CA ILE A 27 6.14 -0.84 4.84
C ILE A 27 6.08 -1.48 3.45
N LEU A 28 7.21 -1.93 2.90
CA LEU A 28 7.29 -2.53 1.58
C LEU A 28 6.47 -3.82 1.48
N VAL A 29 6.54 -4.70 2.49
CA VAL A 29 5.72 -5.92 2.54
C VAL A 29 4.23 -5.58 2.58
N THR A 30 3.85 -4.60 3.42
CA THR A 30 2.45 -4.16 3.53
C THR A 30 1.94 -3.60 2.20
N LEU A 31 2.71 -2.75 1.54
CA LEU A 31 2.36 -2.14 0.26
C LEU A 31 2.33 -3.16 -0.88
N PHE A 32 3.23 -4.14 -0.87
CA PHE A 32 3.21 -5.26 -1.82
C PHE A 32 1.90 -6.06 -1.71
N VAL A 33 1.53 -6.43 -0.47
CA VAL A 33 0.27 -7.16 -0.21
C VAL A 33 -0.95 -6.33 -0.60
N LEU A 34 -0.98 -5.04 -0.26
CA LEU A 34 -2.04 -4.13 -0.68
C LEU A 34 -2.18 -4.10 -2.21
N SER A 35 -1.06 -3.98 -2.94
CA SER A 35 -1.06 -3.92 -4.41
C SER A 35 -1.61 -5.21 -5.05
N ILE A 36 -1.32 -6.37 -4.45
CA ILE A 36 -1.93 -7.65 -4.87
C ILE A 36 -3.45 -7.57 -4.72
N PHE A 37 -3.95 -7.08 -3.58
CA PHE A 37 -5.40 -6.93 -3.37
C PHE A 37 -6.03 -5.95 -4.36
N LEU A 38 -5.38 -4.84 -4.70
CA LEU A 38 -5.88 -3.89 -5.70
C LEU A 38 -6.01 -4.56 -7.07
N GLY A 39 -4.98 -5.32 -7.49
CA GLY A 39 -5.01 -6.06 -8.76
C GLY A 39 -6.11 -7.13 -8.80
N LEU A 40 -6.25 -7.91 -7.73
CA LEU A 40 -7.29 -8.94 -7.63
C LEU A 40 -8.69 -8.34 -7.57
N LEU A 41 -8.87 -7.22 -6.86
CA LEU A 41 -10.15 -6.52 -6.77
C LEU A 41 -10.56 -5.96 -8.13
N TYR A 42 -9.63 -5.38 -8.88
CA TYR A 42 -9.87 -4.95 -10.25
C TYR A 42 -10.26 -6.13 -11.16
N GLU A 43 -9.54 -7.25 -11.09
CA GLU A 43 -9.86 -8.45 -11.89
C GLU A 43 -11.28 -8.96 -11.60
N ARG A 44 -11.71 -8.93 -10.33
CA ARG A 44 -13.02 -9.39 -9.86
C ARG A 44 -14.16 -8.43 -10.22
N GLN A 45 -13.98 -7.14 -9.97
CA GLN A 45 -15.03 -6.13 -10.09
C GLN A 45 -15.09 -5.48 -11.46
N LYS A 46 -14.03 -5.61 -12.27
CA LYS A 46 -13.88 -4.93 -13.58
C LYS A 46 -14.14 -3.43 -13.51
N SER A 47 -13.83 -2.83 -12.37
CA SER A 47 -14.05 -1.42 -12.07
C SER A 47 -12.77 -0.83 -11.49
N LEU A 48 -12.39 0.35 -11.98
CA LEU A 48 -11.28 1.12 -11.42
C LEU A 48 -11.66 1.83 -10.12
N LEU A 49 -12.95 2.10 -9.88
CA LEU A 49 -13.39 2.76 -8.65
C LEU A 49 -13.12 1.89 -7.42
N SER A 50 -13.31 0.58 -7.51
CA SER A 50 -13.10 -0.35 -6.39
C SER A 50 -11.67 -0.32 -5.84
N PRO A 51 -10.60 -0.49 -6.65
CA PRO A 51 -9.23 -0.35 -6.15
C PRO A 51 -8.88 1.09 -5.77
N ILE A 52 -9.41 2.12 -6.45
CA ILE A 52 -9.19 3.52 -6.05
C ILE A 52 -9.70 3.75 -4.62
N VAL A 53 -10.95 3.37 -4.34
CA VAL A 53 -11.54 3.53 -3.00
C VAL A 53 -10.74 2.75 -1.96
N LEU A 54 -10.41 1.49 -2.22
CA LEU A 54 -9.62 0.69 -1.28
C LEU A 54 -8.24 1.33 -0.99
N HIS A 55 -7.55 1.80 -2.03
CA HIS A 55 -6.26 2.45 -1.90
C HIS A 55 -6.36 3.77 -1.12
N SER A 56 -7.36 4.60 -1.44
CA SER A 56 -7.64 5.85 -0.73
C SER A 56 -8.00 5.60 0.73
N THR A 57 -8.79 4.57 1.05
CA THR A 57 -9.13 4.19 2.43
C THR A 57 -7.88 3.78 3.21
N PHE A 58 -7.02 2.93 2.63
CA PHE A 58 -5.76 2.55 3.25
C PHE A 58 -4.88 3.77 3.56
N ASN A 59 -4.73 4.68 2.59
CA ASN A 59 -3.92 5.90 2.77
C ASN A 59 -4.54 6.84 3.81
N PHE A 60 -5.86 6.99 3.83
CA PHE A 60 -6.57 7.81 4.81
C PHE A 60 -6.27 7.35 6.24
N PHE A 61 -6.44 6.05 6.54
CA PHE A 61 -6.12 5.52 7.86
C PHE A 61 -4.62 5.56 8.16
N SER A 62 -3.75 5.40 7.15
CA SER A 62 -2.30 5.52 7.34
C SER A 62 -1.90 6.93 7.76
N VAL A 63 -2.48 7.96 7.14
CA VAL A 63 -2.28 9.36 7.51
C VAL A 63 -2.86 9.65 8.90
N LEU A 64 -4.05 9.14 9.22
CA LEU A 64 -4.60 9.26 10.58
C LEU A 64 -3.67 8.64 11.62
N ASN A 65 -3.15 7.44 11.37
CA ASN A 65 -2.22 6.77 12.28
C ASN A 65 -0.95 7.61 12.49
N LEU A 66 -0.41 8.19 11.42
CA LEU A 66 0.77 9.05 11.48
C LEU A 66 0.50 10.32 12.29
N LEU A 67 -0.66 10.96 12.10
CA LEU A 67 -1.01 12.20 12.79
C LEU A 67 -1.40 12.00 14.26
N PHE A 68 -2.12 10.93 14.59
CA PHE A 68 -2.74 10.76 15.91
C PHE A 68 -2.07 9.71 16.80
N LEU A 69 -1.48 8.64 16.25
CA LEU A 69 -0.84 7.58 17.04
C LEU A 69 0.69 7.75 17.12
N GLU A 70 1.37 8.03 16.01
CA GLU A 70 2.82 8.28 16.03
C GLU A 70 3.18 9.67 16.56
N GLY A 71 2.31 10.67 16.38
CA GLY A 71 2.47 12.01 16.95
C GLY A 71 2.26 12.08 18.47
N ALA A 72 1.53 11.13 19.06
CA ALA A 72 1.24 11.08 20.51
C ALA A 72 2.31 10.35 21.34
N LEU A 73 3.25 9.65 20.69
CA LEU A 73 4.35 8.90 21.32
C LEU A 73 5.72 9.56 21.11
N LYS A 74 5.75 10.81 20.61
CA LYS A 74 6.94 11.67 20.58
C LYS A 74 6.91 12.69 21.71
#